data_AF-A0A7K4UNQ4-F1
#
_entry.id   AF-A0A7K4UNQ4-F1
#
_cell.length_a   1.000
_cell.length_b   1.000
_cell.length_c   1.000
_cell.angle_alpha   90.00
_cell.angle_beta   90.00
_cell.angle_gamma   90.00
#
_symmetry.space_group_name_H-M   'P 1'
#
loop_
_entity.id
_entity.type
_entity.pdbx_description
1 polymer ?
#
loop_
_entity_poly.entity_id
_entity_poly.type
_entity_poly.pdbx_seq_one_letter_code
_entity_poly.pdbx_strand_id
1 'polypeptide(L)'
;QPPRSCEDYWGEWKHCRGLRHAFHHYYAHGELPDCGRWREDYEACRAWERDRAAAAQVPGPLCRPGLLPHKPRSRGRWGGLGKAVWKLRKSPPPDWYLPLD
;
A
#
# COMPACT_ATOMS: atom_id res chain seq x y z
N GLN A 1 -1.26 -14.04 1.97
CA GLN A 1 -1.84 -13.47 0.73
C GLN A 1 -1.14 -12.13 0.50
N PRO A 2 -0.51 -11.91 -0.67
CA PRO A 2 0.12 -10.64 -0.97
C PRO A 2 -0.93 -9.50 -0.95
N PRO A 3 -0.55 -8.28 -0.55
CA PRO A 3 -1.48 -7.16 -0.41
C PRO A 3 -1.99 -6.62 -1.76
N ARG A 4 -1.33 -7.00 -2.87
CA ARG A 4 -1.63 -6.60 -4.26
C ARG A 4 -1.51 -7.80 -5.19
N SER A 5 -2.09 -7.69 -6.39
CA SER A 5 -1.95 -8.72 -7.42
C SER A 5 -0.53 -8.73 -7.99
N CYS A 6 -0.05 -9.87 -8.47
CA CYS A 6 1.28 -9.91 -9.08
C CYS A 6 1.35 -9.03 -10.35
N GLU A 7 0.24 -8.78 -11.04
CA GLU A 7 0.20 -7.88 -12.20
C GLU A 7 0.45 -6.41 -11.82
N ASP A 8 0.00 -5.98 -10.64
CA ASP A 8 0.25 -4.63 -10.14
C ASP A 8 1.76 -4.38 -9.99
N TYR A 9 2.49 -5.33 -9.38
CA TYR A 9 3.95 -5.26 -9.22
C TYR A 9 4.67 -5.18 -10.58
N TRP A 10 4.18 -5.91 -11.59
CA TRP A 10 4.72 -5.85 -12.95
C TRP A 10 4.47 -4.49 -13.62
N GLY A 11 3.29 -3.91 -13.40
CA GLY A 11 2.95 -2.57 -13.87
C GLY A 11 3.86 -1.50 -13.27
N GLU A 12 4.09 -1.56 -11.95
CA GLU A 12 4.97 -0.63 -11.25
C GLU A 12 6.43 -0.76 -11.70
N TRP A 13 6.92 -1.99 -11.90
CA TRP A 13 8.26 -2.21 -12.44
C TRP A 13 8.44 -1.58 -13.83
N LYS A 14 7.44 -1.74 -14.72
CA LYS A 14 7.44 -1.08 -16.04
C LYS A 14 7.41 0.44 -15.92
N HIS A 15 6.63 0.97 -14.97
CA HIS A 15 6.54 2.40 -14.74
C HIS A 15 7.87 2.98 -14.23
N CYS A 16 8.51 2.29 -13.29
CA CYS A 16 9.81 2.64 -12.76
C CYS A 16 10.88 2.68 -13.87
N ARG A 17 10.87 1.71 -14.79
CA ARG A 17 11.76 1.71 -15.96
C ARG A 17 11.42 2.76 -17.03
N GLY A 18 10.32 3.49 -16.87
CA GLY A 18 9.91 4.51 -17.83
C GLY A 18 10.90 5.66 -17.92
N LEU A 19 11.26 6.07 -19.13
CA LEU A 19 12.18 7.19 -19.39
C LEU A 19 11.77 8.48 -18.67
N ARG A 20 10.46 8.75 -18.60
CA ARG A 20 9.92 9.92 -17.88
C ARG A 20 10.22 9.86 -16.39
N HIS A 21 10.02 8.69 -15.77
CA HIS A 21 10.30 8.51 -14.34
C HIS A 21 11.81 8.64 -14.07
N ALA A 22 12.64 7.99 -14.89
CA ALA A 22 14.10 8.10 -14.79
C ALA A 22 14.59 9.54 -14.93
N PHE A 23 14.06 10.31 -15.88
CA PHE A 23 14.42 11.73 -16.05
C PHE A 23 14.05 12.58 -14.84
N HIS A 24 12.82 12.45 -14.32
CA HIS A 24 12.40 13.20 -13.13
C HIS A 24 13.22 12.82 -11.89
N HIS A 25 13.48 11.53 -11.71
CA HIS A 25 14.27 11.04 -10.58
C HIS A 25 15.71 11.54 -10.66
N TYR A 26 16.32 11.50 -11.85
CA TYR A 26 17.67 12.04 -12.07
C TYR A 26 17.74 13.55 -11.83
N TYR A 27 16.73 14.30 -12.27
CA TYR A 27 16.69 15.74 -12.03
C TYR A 27 16.53 16.08 -10.54
N ALA A 28 15.73 15.31 -9.79
CA ALA A 28 15.48 15.56 -8.38
C ALA A 28 16.60 15.06 -7.45
N HIS A 29 17.21 13.91 -7.76
CA HIS A 29 18.11 13.19 -6.86
C HIS A 29 19.53 13.01 -7.41
N GLY A 30 19.78 13.30 -8.70
CA GLY A 30 21.08 13.09 -9.35
C GLY A 30 21.42 11.63 -9.65
N GLU A 31 20.53 10.69 -9.30
CA GLU A 31 20.74 9.26 -9.43
C GLU A 31 19.64 8.62 -10.28
N LEU A 32 19.95 7.49 -10.90
CA LEU A 32 18.94 6.68 -11.59
C LEU A 32 18.10 5.90 -10.58
N PRO A 33 16.79 5.76 -10.78
CA PRO A 33 15.92 5.03 -9.87
C PRO A 33 16.28 3.54 -9.86
N ASP A 34 16.43 2.95 -8.67
CA ASP A 34 16.62 1.51 -8.52
C ASP A 34 15.28 0.77 -8.63
N CYS A 35 15.04 0.17 -9.80
CA CYS A 35 13.86 -0.63 -10.08
C CYS A 35 14.02 -2.11 -9.70
N GLY A 36 15.14 -2.51 -9.09
CA GLY A 36 15.41 -3.91 -8.70
C GLY A 36 14.38 -4.46 -7.71
N ARG A 37 14.02 -3.65 -6.71
CA ARG A 37 13.07 -4.05 -5.66
C ARG A 37 11.71 -4.50 -6.20
N TRP A 38 11.18 -3.79 -7.20
CA TRP A 38 9.89 -4.14 -7.81
C TRP A 38 9.93 -5.47 -8.56
N ARG A 39 11.08 -5.82 -9.13
CA ARG A 39 11.28 -7.10 -9.81
C ARG A 39 11.37 -8.25 -8.81
N GLU A 40 12.10 -8.06 -7.72
CA GLU A 40 12.20 -9.04 -6.63
C GLU A 40 10.83 -9.31 -6.01
N ASP A 41 10.06 -8.26 -5.73
CA ASP A 41 8.69 -8.37 -5.23
C ASP A 41 7.77 -9.13 -6.19
N TYR A 42 7.90 -8.88 -7.50
CA TYR A 42 7.16 -9.63 -8.53
C TYR A 42 7.55 -11.11 -8.56
N GLU A 43 8.84 -11.42 -8.52
CA GLU A 43 9.36 -12.79 -8.52
C GLU A 43 8.90 -13.55 -7.26
N ALA A 44 8.95 -12.91 -6.09
CA ALA A 44 8.44 -13.45 -4.83
C ALA A 44 6.92 -13.70 -4.88
N CYS A 45 6.16 -12.77 -5.47
CA CYS A 45 4.71 -12.93 -5.67
C CYS A 45 4.39 -14.14 -6.56
N ARG A 46 5.14 -14.31 -7.66
CA ARG A 46 4.97 -15.45 -8.59
C ARG A 46 5.40 -16.78 -7.99
N ALA A 47 6.44 -16.80 -7.16
CA ALA A 47 6.82 -17.98 -6.40
C ALA A 47 5.68 -18.41 -5.45
N TRP A 48 5.13 -17.46 -4.70
CA TRP A 48 4.00 -17.70 -3.79
C TRP A 48 2.76 -18.26 -4.52
N GLU A 49 2.42 -17.75 -5.71
CA GLU A 49 1.32 -18.29 -6.51
C GLU A 49 1.55 -19.74 -6.94
N ARG A 50 2.78 -20.08 -7.36
CA ARG A 50 3.14 -21.45 -7.76
C ARG A 50 3.08 -22.42 -6.59
N ASP A 51 3.61 -22.02 -5.43
CA ASP A 51 3.61 -22.85 -4.23
C ASP A 51 2.18 -23.09 -3.72
N ARG A 52 1.32 -22.06 -3.80
CA ARG A 52 -0.11 -22.20 -3.47
C ARG A 52 -0.83 -23.10 -4.45
N ALA A 53 -0.53 -22.99 -5.75
CA ALA A 53 -1.10 -23.87 -6.76
C ALA A 53 -0.66 -25.32 -6.52
N ALA A 54 0.62 -25.56 -6.22
CA ALA A 54 1.17 -26.87 -5.88
C ALA A 54 0.55 -27.46 -4.60
N ALA A 55 0.40 -26.64 -3.56
CA ALA A 55 -0.26 -27.04 -2.31
C ALA A 55 -1.76 -27.36 -2.50
N ALA A 56 -2.42 -26.74 -3.49
CA ALA A 56 -3.81 -27.04 -3.84
C ALA A 56 -3.98 -28.36 -4.62
N GLN A 57 -2.90 -28.95 -5.18
CA GLN A 57 -2.95 -30.23 -5.88
C GLN A 57 -2.81 -31.44 -4.96
N VAL A 58 -2.50 -31.23 -3.67
CA VAL A 58 -2.51 -32.28 -2.65
C VAL A 58 -3.96 -32.43 -2.17
N PRO A 59 -4.62 -33.59 -2.35
CA PRO A 59 -5.99 -33.80 -1.88
C PRO A 59 -6.00 -34.02 -0.37
N GLY A 60 -5.80 -32.96 0.40
CA GLY A 60 -5.97 -32.92 1.86
C GLY A 60 -7.28 -32.21 2.21
N PRO A 61 -8.15 -32.78 3.06
CA PRO A 61 -9.48 -32.24 3.32
C PRO A 61 -9.41 -31.11 4.35
N LEU A 62 -8.75 -29.99 4.05
CA LEU A 62 -8.62 -28.88 5.00
C LEU A 62 -8.55 -27.53 4.27
N CYS A 63 -9.73 -27.03 3.91
CA CYS A 63 -10.25 -25.72 4.31
C CYS A 63 -11.24 -25.23 3.25
N ARG A 64 -12.51 -25.33 3.62
CA ARG A 64 -13.66 -24.65 3.01
C ARG A 64 -13.25 -23.24 2.56
N PRO A 65 -13.64 -22.75 1.37
CA PRO A 65 -13.52 -21.35 1.03
C PRO A 65 -14.55 -20.59 1.88
N GLY A 66 -14.18 -20.32 3.12
CA GLY A 66 -14.87 -19.37 3.97
C GLY A 66 -14.67 -18.01 3.32
N LEU A 67 -15.72 -17.55 2.65
CA LEU A 67 -16.09 -16.15 2.50
C LEU A 67 -15.40 -15.29 3.57
N LEU A 68 -14.23 -14.75 3.24
CA LEU A 68 -13.79 -13.55 3.93
C LEU A 68 -14.71 -12.45 3.38
N PRO A 69 -15.58 -11.85 4.21
CA PRO A 69 -16.33 -10.71 3.74
C PRO A 69 -15.32 -9.67 3.34
N HIS A 70 -15.35 -9.29 2.06
CA HIS A 70 -14.71 -8.09 1.56
C HIS A 70 -15.30 -6.95 2.40
N LYS A 71 -14.63 -6.59 3.50
CA LYS A 71 -15.05 -5.50 4.37
C LYS A 71 -15.00 -4.27 3.46
N PRO A 72 -16.14 -3.64 3.10
CA PRO A 72 -16.06 -2.29 2.55
C PRO A 72 -15.26 -1.49 3.57
N ARG A 73 -14.32 -0.66 3.09
CA ARG A 73 -13.64 0.33 3.94
C ARG A 73 -14.74 1.20 4.53
N SER A 74 -15.27 0.79 5.67
CA SER A 74 -16.13 1.61 6.48
C SER A 74 -15.29 2.85 6.72
N ARG A 75 -15.80 3.99 6.24
CA ARG A 75 -15.29 5.29 6.64
C ARG A 75 -15.28 5.26 8.15
N GLY A 76 -14.10 5.01 8.70
CA GLY A 76 -13.87 4.81 10.12
C GLY A 76 -14.33 6.08 10.78
N ARG A 77 -15.52 6.01 11.37
CA ARG A 77 -15.98 6.96 12.36
C ARG A 77 -14.84 6.99 13.39
N TRP A 78 -14.22 8.15 13.56
CA TRP A 78 -13.18 8.38 14.56
C TRP A 78 -13.78 8.11 15.93
N GLY A 79 -13.70 6.86 16.38
CA GLY A 79 -14.34 6.39 17.61
C GLY A 79 -13.31 5.61 18.40
N GLY A 80 -12.74 6.26 19.40
CA GLY A 80 -11.95 5.59 20.43
C GLY A 80 -10.47 5.95 20.48
N LEU A 81 -10.09 7.22 20.31
CA LEU A 81 -8.86 7.72 20.92
C LEU A 81 -9.22 8.21 22.31
N GLY A 82 -8.54 7.66 23.33
CA GLY A 82 -8.79 7.94 24.74
C GLY A 82 -8.91 9.43 25.02
N LYS A 83 -9.88 9.78 25.88
CA LYS A 83 -10.24 11.13 26.35
C LYS A 83 -10.07 12.20 25.26
N ALA A 84 -11.17 12.61 24.63
CA ALA A 84 -11.18 13.73 23.69
C ALA A 84 -10.49 14.98 24.29
N VAL A 85 -9.18 15.10 24.06
CA VAL A 85 -8.37 16.29 24.40
C VAL A 85 -8.88 17.48 23.59
N TRP A 86 -9.44 17.18 22.41
CA TRP A 86 -9.90 18.15 21.44
C TRP A 86 -11.43 18.31 21.55
N LYS A 87 -11.87 19.44 22.11
CA LYS A 87 -13.24 19.93 21.98
C LYS A 87 -13.41 20.65 20.65
N LEU A 88 -14.52 20.43 19.95
CA LEU A 88 -14.85 21.15 18.72
C LEU A 88 -14.94 22.65 19.02
N ARG A 89 -14.06 23.45 18.40
CA ARG A 89 -14.03 24.91 18.59
C ARG A 89 -15.14 25.56 17.76
N LYS A 90 -15.85 26.54 18.34
CA LYS A 90 -16.92 27.30 17.66
C LYS A 90 -16.39 28.51 16.87
N SER A 91 -15.20 29.00 17.22
CA SER A 91 -14.53 30.11 16.55
C SER A 91 -13.01 29.93 16.63
N PRO A 92 -12.25 30.48 15.66
CA PRO A 92 -10.80 30.49 15.73
C PRO A 92 -10.31 31.29 16.95
N PRO A 93 -9.17 30.91 17.57
CA PRO A 93 -8.51 31.71 18.60
C PRO A 93 -8.22 33.13 18.08
N PRO A 94 -8.35 34.17 18.91
CA PRO A 94 -8.23 35.57 18.47
C PRO A 94 -6.83 35.97 17.97
N ASP A 95 -5.81 35.17 18.24
CA ASP A 95 -4.39 35.37 17.94
C ASP A 95 -3.87 34.50 16.79
N TRP A 96 -4.75 33.80 16.07
CA TRP A 96 -4.39 32.87 14.99
C TRP A 96 -3.62 33.50 13.82
N TYR A 97 -3.72 34.83 13.66
CA TYR A 97 -3.13 35.58 12.55
C TYR A 97 -1.74 36.16 12.86
N LEU A 98 -1.25 35.99 14.08
CA LEU A 98 0.07 36.48 14.46
C LEU A 98 1.15 35.51 13.94
N PRO A 99 2.25 36.02 13.37
CA PRO A 99 3.40 35.18 13.07
C PRO A 99 3.95 34.60 14.36
N LEU A 100 4.35 33.33 14.33
CA LEU A 100 5.06 32.71 15.44
C LEU A 100 6.45 33.36 15.50
N ASP A 101 6.80 33.96 16.64
CA ASP A 101 8.17 34.40 16.93
C ASP A 101 9.16 33.22 16.94
#